data_AF-A0A399Z8R6-F1
#
_entry.id   AF-A0A399Z8R6-F1
#
_cell.length_a   1.000
_cell.length_b   1.000
_cell.length_c   1.000
_cell.angle_alpha   90.00
_cell.angle_beta   90.00
_cell.angle_gamma   90.00
#
_symmetry.space_group_name_H-M   'P 1'
#
loop_
_entity.id
_entity.type
_entity.pdbx_description
1 polymer ?
#
loop_
_entity_poly.entity_id
_entity_poly.type
_entity_poly.pdbx_seq_one_letter_code
_entity_poly.pdbx_strand_id
1 'polypeptide(L)'
;MPTITSAETSALNRIGITGALQDVEPAAALGLRAGQYTFWRVWPDVPDVPGLTTWQNVRFGQVGEAERWPANAEVVEKTLAAYPGSTWLIGNEPDVRWQDNLTAEEYATAYHELYTFIKERDPMAN
;
A
#
# COMPACT_ATOMS: atom_id res chain seq x y z
N MET A 1 7.03 22.58 12.93
CA MET A 1 5.69 21.95 12.84
C MET A 1 5.00 22.11 14.19
N PRO A 2 3.75 22.61 14.27
CA PRO A 2 3.02 22.62 15.54
C PRO A 2 2.85 21.20 16.08
N THR A 3 3.05 21.03 17.38
CA THR A 3 2.86 19.77 18.09
C THR A 3 1.39 19.35 18.02
N ILE A 4 1.11 18.16 17.50
CA ILE A 4 -0.23 17.58 17.49
C ILE A 4 -0.51 16.89 18.81
N THR A 5 -1.74 17.04 19.30
CA THR A 5 -2.24 16.35 20.49
C THR A 5 -2.52 14.88 20.20
N SER A 6 -2.57 14.04 21.24
CA SER A 6 -2.94 12.62 21.08
C SER A 6 -4.34 12.42 20.49
N ALA A 7 -5.27 13.34 20.75
CA ALA A 7 -6.62 13.31 20.18
C ALA A 7 -6.59 13.57 18.67
N GLU A 8 -5.80 14.56 18.23
CA GLU A 8 -5.60 14.85 16.80
C GLU A 8 -4.91 13.69 16.09
N THR A 9 -3.87 13.08 16.68
CA THR A 9 -3.23 11.87 16.14
C THR A 9 -4.24 10.73 15.96
N SER A 10 -5.08 10.48 16.96
CA SER A 10 -6.12 9.44 16.88
C SER A 10 -7.14 9.70 15.76
N ALA A 11 -7.51 10.96 15.54
CA ALA A 11 -8.38 11.34 14.44
C ALA A 11 -7.70 11.11 13.07
N LEU A 12 -6.42 11.49 12.94
CA LEU A 12 -5.66 11.31 11.70
C LEU A 12 -5.45 9.83 11.35
N ASN A 13 -5.33 8.94 12.34
CA ASN A 13 -5.23 7.49 12.13
C ASN A 13 -6.46 6.83 11.46
N ARG A 14 -7.53 7.58 11.19
CA ARG A 14 -8.71 7.10 10.45
C ARG A 14 -8.86 7.76 9.09
N ILE A 15 -7.95 8.68 8.75
CA ILE A 15 -7.97 9.47 7.54
C ILE A 15 -6.72 9.13 6.74
N GLY A 16 -6.94 8.59 5.55
CA GLY A 16 -5.91 8.32 4.57
C GLY A 16 -6.00 9.25 3.37
N ILE A 17 -4.89 9.44 2.69
CA ILE A 17 -4.81 10.12 1.40
C ILE A 17 -4.24 9.17 0.34
N THR A 18 -4.67 9.33 -0.90
CA THR A 18 -4.10 8.61 -2.03
C THR A 18 -3.58 9.58 -3.08
N GLY A 19 -2.45 9.26 -3.70
CA GLY A 19 -1.78 10.14 -4.64
C GLY A 19 -0.51 9.52 -5.20
N ALA A 20 0.21 10.26 -6.03
CA ALA A 20 1.49 9.79 -6.57
C ALA A 20 2.60 9.90 -5.51
N LEU A 21 3.53 8.93 -5.48
CA LEU A 21 4.55 8.80 -4.43
C LEU A 21 5.41 10.06 -4.30
N GLN A 22 5.73 10.72 -5.42
CA GLN A 22 6.54 11.94 -5.44
C GLN A 22 5.86 13.17 -4.81
N ASP A 23 4.53 13.14 -4.65
CA ASP A 23 3.77 14.30 -4.16
C ASP A 23 3.56 14.26 -2.63
N VAL A 24 3.87 13.14 -1.96
CA VAL A 24 3.57 12.95 -0.54
C VAL A 24 4.37 13.90 0.37
N GLU A 25 5.68 14.06 0.13
CA GLU A 25 6.52 14.97 0.92
C GLU A 25 6.18 16.44 0.67
N PRO A 26 6.04 16.93 -0.59
CA PRO A 26 5.57 18.28 -0.85
C PRO A 26 4.21 18.59 -0.20
N ALA A 27 3.24 17.66 -0.30
CA ALA A 27 1.92 17.87 0.29
C ALA A 27 1.99 17.97 1.82
N ALA A 28 2.79 17.10 2.47
CA ALA A 28 3.02 17.17 3.91
C ALA A 28 3.69 18.48 4.33
N ALA A 29 4.68 18.96 3.54
CA ALA A 29 5.36 20.24 3.78
C ALA A 29 4.41 21.45 3.66
N LEU A 30 3.38 21.35 2.81
CA LEU A 30 2.30 22.34 2.69
C LEU A 30 1.23 22.23 3.79
N GLY A 31 1.34 21.24 4.68
CA GLY A 31 0.47 21.07 5.84
C GLY A 31 -0.72 20.13 5.61
N LEU A 32 -0.75 19.36 4.52
CA LEU A 32 -1.71 18.27 4.38
C LEU A 32 -1.35 17.17 5.40
N ARG A 33 -2.31 16.81 6.26
CA ARG A 33 -2.12 15.81 7.31
C ARG A 33 -3.06 14.62 7.12
N ALA A 34 -2.51 13.42 7.29
CA ALA A 34 -3.22 12.16 7.30
C ALA A 34 -2.44 11.17 8.17
N GLY A 35 -3.10 10.12 8.65
CA GLY A 35 -2.43 9.02 9.34
C GLY A 35 -1.95 7.94 8.38
N GLN A 36 -2.61 7.81 7.22
CA GLN A 36 -2.27 6.81 6.21
C GLN A 36 -2.06 7.40 4.82
N TYR A 37 -1.27 6.70 4.02
CA TYR A 37 -1.06 7.01 2.61
C TYR A 37 -0.97 5.74 1.77
N THR A 38 -1.57 5.73 0.58
CA THR A 38 -1.32 4.68 -0.42
C THR A 38 -1.30 5.27 -1.83
N PHE A 39 -0.62 4.59 -2.74
CA PHE A 39 -0.31 5.08 -4.09
C PHE A 39 -0.55 4.02 -5.16
N TRP A 40 -1.44 3.05 -4.87
CA TRP A 40 -1.85 1.94 -5.75
C TRP A 40 -0.70 1.04 -6.23
N ARG A 41 0.44 1.07 -5.55
CA ARG A 41 1.63 0.31 -5.90
C ARG A 41 2.34 -0.19 -4.65
N VAL A 42 3.28 -1.11 -4.87
CA VAL A 42 4.23 -1.60 -3.89
C VAL A 42 5.60 -1.05 -4.24
N TRP A 43 6.32 -0.53 -3.25
CA TRP A 43 7.67 -0.01 -3.47
C TRP A 43 8.52 -0.11 -2.20
N PRO A 44 9.78 -0.56 -2.28
CA PRO A 44 10.64 -0.75 -1.11
C PRO A 44 11.33 0.53 -0.63
N ASP A 45 11.16 1.65 -1.34
CA ASP A 45 11.79 2.93 -1.03
C ASP A 45 10.72 4.03 -0.97
N VAL A 46 9.91 4.02 0.10
CA VAL A 46 8.85 5.01 0.30
C VAL A 46 9.32 6.17 1.19
N PRO A 47 8.85 7.41 0.94
CA PRO A 47 9.21 8.56 1.76
C PRO A 47 8.86 8.38 3.24
N ASP A 48 9.79 8.77 4.11
CA ASP A 48 9.61 8.77 5.57
C ASP A 48 9.02 10.12 6.03
N VAL A 49 7.69 10.22 5.95
CA VAL A 49 6.96 11.42 6.38
C VAL A 49 6.51 11.25 7.84
N PRO A 50 6.97 12.10 8.79
CA PRO A 50 6.64 11.95 10.20
C PRO A 50 5.14 11.91 10.48
N GLY A 51 4.69 10.83 11.12
CA GLY A 51 3.28 10.63 11.51
C GLY A 51 2.39 10.09 10.40
N LEU A 52 2.94 9.78 9.21
CA LEU A 52 2.23 9.15 8.10
C LEU A 52 2.68 7.69 7.97
N THR A 53 1.73 6.77 7.90
CA THR A 53 2.01 5.34 7.64
C THR A 53 1.68 5.01 6.20
N THR A 54 2.64 4.48 5.45
CA THR A 54 2.42 4.04 4.07
C THR A 54 1.85 2.64 4.02
N TRP A 55 0.73 2.47 3.32
CA TRP A 55 0.11 1.19 3.00
C TRP A 55 0.52 0.77 1.58
N GLN A 56 1.06 -0.44 1.48
CA GLN A 56 1.49 -1.01 0.21
C GLN A 56 0.27 -1.56 -0.54
N ASN A 57 0.24 -1.44 -1.87
CA ASN A 57 -0.82 -2.03 -2.69
C ASN A 57 -0.23 -2.88 -3.82
N VAL A 58 -0.63 -4.15 -3.89
CA VAL A 58 -0.18 -5.05 -4.95
C VAL A 58 -1.31 -5.22 -5.96
N ARG A 59 -1.06 -4.82 -7.20
CA ARG A 59 -2.03 -4.87 -8.30
C ARG A 59 -2.01 -6.21 -9.03
N PHE A 60 -3.14 -6.58 -9.62
CA PHE A 60 -3.26 -7.72 -10.55
C PHE A 60 -3.47 -7.29 -12.01
N GLY A 61 -3.81 -6.03 -12.26
CA GLY A 61 -4.01 -5.46 -13.60
C GLY A 61 -3.80 -3.95 -13.63
N GLN A 62 -4.08 -3.34 -14.80
CA GLN A 62 -3.97 -1.90 -15.09
C GLN A 62 -2.59 -1.24 -14.88
N VAL A 63 -1.60 -1.98 -14.42
CA VAL A 63 -0.17 -1.60 -14.39
C VAL A 63 0.64 -2.45 -15.38
N GLY A 64 1.92 -2.13 -15.57
CA GLY A 64 2.80 -2.93 -16.43
C GLY A 64 2.90 -4.37 -15.94
N GLU A 65 3.12 -5.34 -16.85
CA GLU A 65 3.17 -6.75 -16.48
C GLU A 65 4.21 -7.05 -15.39
N ALA A 66 5.40 -6.44 -15.47
CA ALA A 66 6.44 -6.58 -14.46
C ALA A 66 6.11 -5.91 -13.11
N GLU A 67 5.10 -5.05 -13.07
CA GLU A 67 4.71 -4.27 -11.89
C GLU A 67 3.55 -4.91 -11.11
N ARG A 68 2.92 -5.96 -11.65
CA ARG A 68 1.80 -6.68 -11.04
C ARG A 68 2.20 -8.07 -10.55
N TRP A 69 1.43 -8.60 -9.61
CA TRP A 69 1.59 -9.97 -9.12
C TRP A 69 1.25 -10.99 -10.23
N PRO A 70 1.98 -12.12 -10.35
CA PRO A 70 3.12 -12.55 -9.51
C PRO A 70 4.49 -12.07 -10.01
N ALA A 71 4.56 -11.36 -11.14
CA ALA A 71 5.84 -10.96 -11.74
C ALA A 71 6.66 -10.02 -10.84
N ASN A 72 6.01 -9.24 -9.98
CA ASN A 72 6.66 -8.32 -9.05
C ASN A 72 7.03 -8.94 -7.69
N ALA A 73 7.03 -10.28 -7.54
CA ALA A 73 7.27 -10.96 -6.26
C ALA A 73 8.58 -10.54 -5.56
N GLU A 74 9.65 -10.28 -6.33
CA GLU A 74 10.92 -9.79 -5.77
C GLU A 74 10.77 -8.39 -5.14
N VAL A 75 9.94 -7.52 -5.73
CA VAL A 75 9.65 -6.19 -5.17
C VAL A 75 8.83 -6.34 -3.89
N VAL A 76 7.83 -7.21 -3.87
CA VAL A 76 7.03 -7.50 -2.67
C VAL A 76 7.93 -8.02 -1.55
N GLU A 77 8.82 -8.96 -1.83
CA GLU A 77 9.76 -9.53 -0.84
C GLU A 77 10.71 -8.47 -0.27
N LYS A 78 11.30 -7.63 -1.14
CA LYS A 78 12.15 -6.51 -0.69
C LYS A 78 11.39 -5.53 0.19
N THR A 79 10.14 -5.21 -0.17
CA THR A 79 9.31 -4.27 0.60
C THR A 79 8.92 -4.86 1.96
N LEU A 80 8.62 -6.16 2.05
CA LEU A 80 8.37 -6.84 3.34
C LEU A 80 9.60 -6.78 4.25
N ALA A 81 10.79 -6.97 3.70
CA ALA A 81 12.04 -6.87 4.46
C ALA A 81 12.33 -5.42 4.91
N ALA A 82 11.98 -4.42 4.10
CA ALA A 82 12.18 -3.01 4.43
C ALA A 82 11.15 -2.47 5.45
N TYR A 83 9.91 -2.97 5.40
CA TYR A 83 8.79 -2.48 6.21
C TYR A 83 8.01 -3.64 6.88
N PRO A 84 8.62 -4.34 7.84
CA PRO A 84 7.96 -5.43 8.55
C PRO A 84 6.76 -4.92 9.36
N GLY A 85 5.67 -5.69 9.39
CA GLY A 85 4.41 -5.35 10.06
C GLY A 85 3.53 -4.35 9.31
N SER A 86 3.90 -3.97 8.09
CA SER A 86 3.14 -3.01 7.28
C SER A 86 1.76 -3.54 6.87
N THR A 87 0.88 -2.61 6.49
CA THR A 87 -0.45 -2.94 5.96
C THR A 87 -0.42 -3.08 4.44
N TRP A 88 -1.06 -4.13 3.93
CA TRP A 88 -1.07 -4.50 2.52
C TRP A 88 -2.49 -4.55 1.96
N LEU A 89 -2.73 -3.74 0.93
CA LEU A 89 -3.93 -3.82 0.12
C LEU A 89 -3.67 -4.77 -1.06
N ILE A 90 -4.46 -5.83 -1.17
CA ILE A 90 -4.34 -6.82 -2.24
C ILE A 90 -5.38 -6.55 -3.32
N GLY A 91 -4.91 -6.24 -4.53
CA GLY A 91 -5.73 -5.85 -5.67
C GLY A 91 -6.28 -4.42 -5.57
N ASN A 92 -6.96 -4.00 -6.63
CA ASN A 92 -7.73 -2.77 -6.68
C ASN A 92 -8.87 -2.92 -7.69
N GLU A 93 -10.10 -2.86 -7.18
CA GLU A 93 -11.34 -2.95 -7.97
C GLU A 93 -11.27 -4.12 -8.98
N PRO A 94 -11.10 -5.37 -8.51
CA PRO A 94 -11.00 -6.54 -9.40
C PRO A 94 -12.24 -6.69 -10.29
N ASP A 95 -13.40 -6.24 -9.83
CA ASP A 95 -14.66 -6.28 -10.57
C ASP A 95 -14.79 -5.22 -11.67
N VAL A 96 -13.85 -4.28 -11.79
CA VAL A 96 -13.88 -3.19 -12.76
C VAL A 96 -13.01 -3.50 -13.98
N ARG A 97 -13.64 -3.49 -15.17
CA ARG A 97 -12.97 -3.83 -16.45
C ARG A 97 -11.75 -3.00 -16.82
N TRP A 98 -11.62 -1.81 -16.23
CA TRP A 98 -10.53 -0.87 -16.49
C TRP A 98 -9.49 -0.85 -15.38
N GLN A 99 -9.59 -1.75 -14.40
CA GLN A 99 -8.69 -1.86 -13.24
C GLN A 99 -8.05 -3.25 -13.24
N ASP A 100 -8.15 -4.00 -12.15
CA ASP A 100 -7.57 -5.34 -12.09
C ASP A 100 -8.34 -6.34 -12.96
N ASN A 101 -9.64 -6.13 -13.20
CA ASN A 101 -10.48 -6.88 -14.15
C ASN A 101 -10.32 -8.41 -14.05
N LEU A 102 -10.65 -8.94 -12.88
CA LEU A 102 -10.63 -10.36 -12.55
C LEU A 102 -12.05 -10.84 -12.29
N THR A 103 -12.33 -12.10 -12.61
CA THR A 103 -13.50 -12.77 -12.03
C THR A 103 -13.31 -12.97 -10.53
N ALA A 104 -14.41 -13.32 -9.83
CA ALA A 104 -14.34 -13.63 -8.41
C ALA A 104 -13.40 -14.81 -8.12
N GLU A 105 -13.40 -15.84 -8.98
CA GLU A 105 -12.55 -17.02 -8.85
C GLU A 105 -11.07 -16.71 -9.10
N GLU A 106 -10.77 -15.90 -10.11
CA GLU A 106 -9.41 -15.44 -10.41
C GLU A 106 -8.86 -14.60 -9.26
N TYR A 107 -9.67 -13.66 -8.74
CA TYR A 107 -9.27 -12.85 -7.59
C TYR A 107 -9.07 -13.69 -6.32
N ALA A 108 -9.96 -14.64 -6.02
CA ALA A 108 -9.81 -15.50 -4.85
C ALA A 108 -8.51 -16.32 -4.90
N THR A 109 -8.16 -16.84 -6.08
CA THR A 109 -6.91 -17.58 -6.30
C THR A 109 -5.69 -16.67 -6.11
N ALA A 110 -5.65 -15.55 -6.83
CA ALA A 110 -4.52 -14.62 -6.76
C ALA A 110 -4.36 -13.98 -5.36
N TYR A 111 -5.47 -13.67 -4.68
CA TYR A 111 -5.48 -13.21 -3.30
C TYR A 111 -4.88 -14.25 -2.36
N HIS A 112 -5.31 -15.51 -2.46
CA HIS A 112 -4.81 -16.57 -1.59
C HIS A 112 -3.30 -16.79 -1.76
N GLU A 113 -2.82 -16.81 -3.00
CA GLU A 113 -1.39 -16.95 -3.32
C GLU A 113 -0.57 -15.80 -2.74
N LEU A 114 -0.97 -14.56 -3.01
CA LEU A 114 -0.24 -13.38 -2.53
C LEU A 114 -0.33 -13.23 -1.00
N TYR A 115 -1.50 -13.44 -0.41
CA TYR A 115 -1.68 -13.38 1.04
C TYR A 115 -0.79 -14.41 1.74
N THR A 116 -0.75 -15.64 1.23
CA THR A 116 0.12 -16.70 1.78
C THR A 116 1.59 -16.31 1.64
N PHE A 117 2.00 -15.84 0.45
CA PHE A 117 3.36 -15.36 0.20
C PHE A 117 3.79 -14.28 1.19
N ILE A 118 2.92 -13.30 1.46
CA ILE A 118 3.14 -12.21 2.41
C ILE A 118 3.27 -12.77 3.83
N LYS A 119 2.30 -13.57 4.30
CA LYS A 119 2.25 -14.02 5.71
C LYS A 119 3.34 -15.03 6.06
N GLU A 120 3.82 -15.81 5.10
CA GLU A 120 4.96 -16.71 5.29
C GLU A 120 6.27 -15.94 5.52
N ARG A 121 6.43 -14.79 4.87
CA ARG A 121 7.62 -13.93 4.97
C ARG A 121 7.55 -12.95 6.13
N ASP A 122 6.36 -12.42 6.38
CA ASP A 122 6.08 -11.50 7.48
C ASP A 122 4.76 -11.87 8.16
N PRO A 123 4.81 -12.70 9.23
CA PRO A 123 3.64 -13.04 10.01
C PRO A 123 2.95 -11.84 10.65
N MET A 124 3.64 -10.70 10.83
CA MET A 124 3.11 -9.48 11.43
C MET A 124 2.47 -8.52 10.42
N ALA A 125 2.66 -8.75 9.11
CA ALA A 125 1.99 -7.97 8.08
C ALA A 125 0.47 -8.03 8.25
N ASN A 126 -0.18 -6.88 8.07
CA ASN A 126 -1.63 -6.70 8.23
C ASN A 126 -2.36 -6.56 6.91
#